data_AF-A0A2E6TCT9-F1
#
_entry.id   AF-A0A2E6TCT9-F1
#
_cell.length_a   1.000
_cell.length_b   1.000
_cell.length_c   1.000
_cell.angle_alpha   90.00
_cell.angle_beta   90.00
_cell.angle_gamma   90.00
#
_symmetry.space_group_name_H-M   'P 1'
#
loop_
_entity.id
_entity.type
_entity.pdbx_description
1 polymer ?
#
loop_
_entity_poly.entity_id
_entity_poly.type
_entity_poly.pdbx_seq_one_letter_code
_entity_poly.pdbx_strand_id
1 'polypeptide(L)'
;MRLEVCLPIIMMCLTLNACVRWDADTNYQKEKQVMEERLLLQKTTEIQNVTLNIEKARSEATRGIRLGLSSSGLQQIAGYRYSLLARISNGDQLWERRRYLLSDVVASRWGSFSMESRMCDKGTELFTVTLVNGMVREVDYGY
;
A
#
# COMPACT_ATOMS: atom_id res chain seq x y z
N MET A 1 -3.98 38.53 65.51
CA MET A 1 -2.96 37.51 65.81
C MET A 1 -3.55 36.15 65.43
N ARG A 2 -3.03 35.34 64.51
CA ARG A 2 -1.86 35.43 63.63
C ARG A 2 -2.17 34.53 62.42
N LEU A 3 -2.23 35.11 61.21
CA LEU A 3 -2.13 34.37 59.94
C LEU A 3 -0.75 33.72 59.74
N GLU A 4 0.16 33.89 60.72
CA GLU A 4 1.57 33.51 60.66
C GLU A 4 1.84 32.01 60.90
N VAL A 5 0.83 31.23 61.28
CA VAL A 5 1.03 29.82 61.65
C VAL A 5 0.79 28.85 60.48
N CYS A 6 0.07 29.25 59.43
CA CYS A 6 -0.20 28.37 58.27
C CYS A 6 0.82 28.50 57.13
N LEU A 7 1.52 29.63 57.00
CA LEU A 7 2.55 29.84 55.98
C LEU A 7 3.76 28.87 56.08
N PRO A 8 4.32 28.56 57.26
CA PRO A 8 5.52 27.71 57.33
C PRO A 8 5.23 26.24 57.00
N ILE A 9 4.00 25.77 57.19
CA ILE A 9 3.61 24.38 56.92
C ILE A 9 3.46 24.14 55.40
N ILE A 10 2.90 25.12 54.68
CA ILE A 10 2.76 25.05 53.21
C ILE A 10 4.15 25.15 52.54
N MET A 11 5.04 25.97 53.08
CA MET A 11 6.41 26.13 52.56
C MET A 11 7.27 24.87 52.81
N MET A 12 7.07 24.16 53.94
CA MET A 12 7.76 22.91 54.24
C MET A 12 7.28 21.75 53.34
N CYS A 13 5.99 21.68 53.01
CA CYS A 13 5.46 20.67 52.09
C CYS A 13 5.93 20.84 50.63
N LEU A 14 6.22 22.07 50.19
CA LEU A 14 6.75 22.34 48.84
C LEU A 14 8.23 21.95 48.69
N THR A 15 8.99 21.88 49.80
CA THR A 15 10.42 21.52 49.77
C THR A 15 10.69 20.01 49.76
N LEU A 16 9.71 19.19 50.15
CA LEU A 16 9.87 17.73 50.26
C LEU A 16 9.64 16.97 48.95
N ASN A 17 9.07 17.60 47.92
CA ASN A 17 8.83 16.98 46.61
C ASN A 17 9.90 17.28 45.56
N ALA A 18 10.97 18.02 45.90
CA ALA A 18 11.95 18.51 44.94
C ALA A 18 13.14 17.55 44.64
N CYS A 19 13.08 16.30 45.08
CA CYS A 19 14.20 15.35 44.91
C CYS A 19 13.74 13.96 44.44
N VAL A 20 12.98 13.90 43.34
CA VAL A 20 13.10 12.72 42.46
C VAL A 20 14.38 12.93 41.66
N ARG A 21 15.44 12.20 42.02
CA ARG A 21 16.73 12.26 41.32
C ARG A 21 16.48 11.82 39.88
N TRP A 22 16.53 12.77 38.95
CA TRP A 22 16.33 12.51 37.53
C TRP A 22 17.47 11.61 37.04
N ASP A 23 17.11 10.41 36.57
CA ASP A 23 18.06 9.44 36.03
C ASP A 23 18.06 9.55 34.50
N ALA A 24 19.16 10.05 33.96
CA ALA A 24 19.36 10.24 32.53
C ALA A 24 19.27 8.91 31.77
N ASP A 25 19.87 7.86 32.31
CA ASP A 25 19.99 6.57 31.62
C ASP A 25 18.64 5.88 31.55
N THR A 26 17.90 5.84 32.67
CA THR A 26 16.55 5.26 32.69
C THR A 26 15.58 6.00 31.78
N ASN A 27 15.65 7.33 31.71
CA ASN A 27 14.79 8.11 30.82
C ASN A 27 15.18 7.94 29.34
N TYR A 28 16.48 7.92 29.03
CA TYR A 28 16.95 7.62 27.68
C TYR A 28 16.50 6.24 27.22
N GLN A 29 16.60 5.20 28.06
CA GLN A 29 16.13 3.86 27.70
C GLN A 29 14.63 3.81 27.44
N LYS A 30 13.82 4.51 28.25
CA LYS A 30 12.37 4.61 28.02
C LYS A 30 12.06 5.32 26.70
N GLU A 31 12.69 6.46 26.42
CA GLU A 31 12.50 7.17 25.16
C GLU A 31 12.92 6.32 23.95
N LYS A 32 14.05 5.61 24.07
CA LYS A 32 14.51 4.68 23.05
C LYS A 32 13.48 3.57 22.78
N GLN A 33 12.95 2.93 23.81
CA GLN A 33 11.91 1.90 23.68
C GLN A 33 10.66 2.46 22.98
N VAL A 34 10.19 3.64 23.40
CA VAL A 34 9.04 4.30 22.76
C VAL A 34 9.30 4.60 21.28
N MET A 35 10.51 5.03 20.93
CA MET A 35 10.88 5.26 19.53
C MET A 35 10.93 3.96 18.72
N GLU A 36 11.47 2.89 19.28
CA GLU A 36 11.51 1.57 18.64
C GLU A 36 10.11 1.01 18.40
N GLU A 37 9.23 1.08 19.40
CA GLU A 37 7.83 0.67 19.28
C GLU A 37 7.08 1.46 18.20
N ARG A 38 7.27 2.79 18.16
CA ARG A 38 6.68 3.65 17.11
C ARG A 38 7.15 3.26 15.73
N LEU A 39 8.45 2.99 15.58
CA LEU A 39 9.04 2.61 14.29
C LEU A 39 8.53 1.23 13.83
N LEU A 40 8.34 0.28 14.75
CA LEU A 40 7.73 -1.01 14.46
C LEU A 40 6.28 -0.86 14.01
N LEU A 41 5.49 -0.02 14.69
CA LEU A 41 4.11 0.23 14.34
C LEU A 41 3.98 0.91 12.96
N GLN A 42 4.83 1.89 12.68
CA GLN A 42 4.90 2.55 11.37
C GLN A 42 5.19 1.53 10.25
N LYS A 43 6.22 0.69 10.40
CA LYS A 43 6.56 -0.35 9.42
C LYS A 43 5.42 -1.33 9.21
N THR A 44 4.76 -1.75 10.29
CA THR A 44 3.63 -2.68 10.22
C THR A 44 2.46 -2.07 9.46
N THR A 45 2.15 -0.80 9.75
CA THR A 45 1.06 -0.07 9.09
C THR A 45 1.35 0.15 7.61
N GLU A 46 2.60 0.48 7.27
CA GLU A 46 3.05 0.61 5.88
C GLU A 46 2.86 -0.70 5.11
N ILE A 47 3.30 -1.83 5.68
CA ILE A 47 3.13 -3.16 5.08
C ILE A 47 1.64 -3.48 4.87
N GLN A 48 0.80 -3.24 5.89
CA GLN A 48 -0.64 -3.48 5.79
C GLN A 48 -1.29 -2.65 4.68
N ASN A 49 -0.93 -1.36 4.59
CA ASN A 49 -1.43 -0.47 3.54
C ASN A 49 -1.00 -0.94 2.15
N VAL A 50 0.26 -1.37 1.99
CA VAL A 50 0.77 -1.92 0.73
C VAL A 50 0.00 -3.17 0.32
N THR A 51 -0.24 -4.10 1.25
CA THR A 51 -1.04 -5.31 0.98
C THR A 51 -2.46 -4.95 0.57
N LEU A 52 -3.12 -4.02 1.28
CA LEU A 52 -4.46 -3.55 0.93
C LEU A 52 -4.51 -2.90 -0.46
N ASN A 53 -3.49 -2.11 -0.81
CA ASN A 53 -3.38 -1.49 -2.14
C ASN A 53 -3.29 -2.54 -3.25
N ILE A 54 -2.48 -3.59 -3.05
CA ILE A 54 -2.33 -4.69 -4.02
C ILE A 54 -3.66 -5.44 -4.20
N GLU A 55 -4.31 -5.83 -3.11
CA GLU A 55 -5.60 -6.54 -3.18
C GLU A 55 -6.72 -5.68 -3.79
N LYS A 56 -6.72 -4.37 -3.49
CA LYS A 56 -7.62 -3.43 -4.13
C LYS A 56 -7.37 -3.35 -5.63
N ALA A 57 -6.12 -3.26 -6.07
CA ALA A 57 -5.78 -3.26 -7.49
C ALA A 57 -6.21 -4.55 -8.20
N ARG A 58 -5.96 -5.72 -7.59
CA ARG A 58 -6.45 -7.01 -8.07
C ARG A 58 -7.97 -6.97 -8.25
N SER A 59 -8.70 -6.64 -7.19
CA SER A 59 -10.17 -6.63 -7.17
C SER A 59 -10.78 -5.66 -8.18
N GLU A 60 -10.20 -4.46 -8.32
CA GLU A 60 -10.67 -3.46 -9.29
C GLU A 60 -10.40 -3.90 -10.72
N ALA A 61 -9.23 -4.49 -11.00
CA ALA A 61 -8.91 -4.98 -12.33
C ALA A 61 -9.83 -6.14 -12.72
N THR A 62 -9.97 -7.15 -11.87
CA THR A 62 -10.84 -8.31 -12.12
C THR A 62 -12.29 -7.91 -12.38
N ARG A 63 -12.84 -6.96 -11.60
CA ARG A 63 -14.23 -6.48 -11.76
C ARG A 63 -14.41 -5.52 -12.94
N GLY A 64 -13.38 -4.75 -13.26
CA GLY A 64 -13.45 -3.70 -14.28
C GLY A 64 -13.35 -4.21 -15.72
N ILE A 65 -12.59 -5.31 -15.93
CA ILE A 65 -12.43 -5.89 -17.26
C ILE A 65 -13.67 -6.69 -17.65
N ARG A 66 -14.23 -6.36 -18.81
CA ARG A 66 -15.45 -6.98 -19.36
C ARG A 66 -15.46 -6.92 -20.88
N LEU A 67 -16.33 -7.72 -21.48
CA LEU A 67 -16.55 -7.72 -22.92
C LEU A 67 -16.97 -6.34 -23.44
N GLY A 68 -16.51 -5.99 -24.64
CA GLY A 68 -16.81 -4.71 -25.28
C GLY A 68 -16.01 -3.52 -24.73
N LEU A 69 -15.10 -3.73 -23.79
CA LEU A 69 -14.19 -2.68 -23.34
C LEU A 69 -13.22 -2.32 -24.47
N SER A 70 -12.98 -1.03 -24.69
CA SER A 70 -11.96 -0.57 -25.63
C SER A 70 -10.56 -0.80 -25.07
N SER A 71 -9.56 -0.80 -25.96
CA SER A 71 -8.15 -0.86 -25.59
C SER A 71 -7.75 0.31 -24.67
N SER A 72 -8.36 1.49 -24.84
CA SER A 72 -8.19 2.62 -23.94
C SER A 72 -8.79 2.38 -22.56
N GLY A 73 -10.01 1.81 -22.48
CA GLY A 73 -10.63 1.43 -21.20
C GLY A 73 -9.83 0.34 -20.49
N LEU A 74 -9.29 -0.62 -21.24
CA LEU A 74 -8.40 -1.66 -20.72
C LEU A 74 -7.13 -1.03 -20.13
N GLN A 75 -6.53 -0.05 -20.82
CA GLN A 75 -5.36 0.68 -20.33
C GLN A 75 -5.65 1.51 -19.08
N GLN A 76 -6.83 2.10 -18.95
CA GLN A 76 -7.20 2.85 -17.75
C GLN A 76 -7.29 1.95 -16.51
N ILE A 77 -7.70 0.69 -16.69
CA ILE A 77 -7.92 -0.25 -15.58
C ILE A 77 -6.65 -1.04 -15.25
N ALA A 78 -6.06 -1.66 -16.27
CA ALA A 78 -4.94 -2.60 -16.14
C ALA A 78 -3.58 -1.96 -16.42
N GLY A 79 -3.55 -0.75 -16.99
CA GLY A 79 -2.33 -0.09 -17.42
C GLY A 79 -1.86 -0.52 -18.81
N TYR A 80 -0.66 -0.05 -19.14
CA TYR A 80 -0.02 -0.25 -20.45
C TYR A 80 0.95 -1.43 -20.46
N ARG A 81 1.25 -2.04 -19.30
CA ARG A 81 2.12 -3.20 -19.18
C ARG A 81 1.30 -4.46 -19.40
N TYR A 82 1.76 -5.31 -20.32
CA TYR A 82 1.18 -6.62 -20.61
C TYR A 82 2.15 -7.44 -21.44
N SER A 83 1.96 -8.76 -21.42
CA SER A 83 2.62 -9.68 -22.35
C SER A 83 1.73 -9.92 -23.57
N LEU A 84 2.23 -9.63 -24.77
CA LEU A 84 1.53 -9.98 -26.00
C LEU A 84 1.76 -11.47 -26.30
N LEU A 85 0.70 -12.27 -26.26
CA LEU A 85 0.77 -13.72 -26.50
C LEU A 85 0.64 -14.07 -27.98
N ALA A 86 -0.24 -13.37 -28.69
CA ALA A 86 -0.47 -13.57 -30.12
C ALA A 86 -0.98 -12.30 -30.78
N ARG A 87 -0.67 -12.13 -32.06
CA ARG A 87 -1.20 -11.04 -32.90
C ARG A 87 -1.32 -11.52 -34.34
N ILE A 88 -2.52 -11.41 -34.90
CA ILE A 88 -2.84 -11.85 -36.26
C ILE A 88 -3.66 -10.76 -36.94
N SER A 89 -3.37 -10.48 -38.20
CA SER A 89 -4.21 -9.64 -39.06
C SER A 89 -4.86 -10.51 -40.13
N ASN A 90 -6.19 -10.40 -40.26
CA ASN A 90 -6.96 -11.07 -41.31
C ASN A 90 -7.93 -10.06 -41.93
N GLY A 91 -7.60 -9.58 -43.12
CA GLY A 91 -8.30 -8.47 -43.76
C GLY A 91 -8.29 -7.21 -42.88
N ASP A 92 -9.47 -6.62 -42.67
CA ASP A 92 -9.65 -5.41 -41.85
C ASP A 92 -9.73 -5.70 -40.34
N GLN A 93 -9.45 -6.94 -39.92
CA GLN A 93 -9.46 -7.33 -38.52
C GLN A 93 -8.06 -7.59 -37.99
N LEU A 94 -7.72 -6.89 -36.91
CA LEU A 94 -6.54 -7.11 -36.09
C LEU A 94 -6.95 -7.82 -34.81
N TRP A 95 -6.49 -9.05 -34.66
CA TRP A 95 -6.66 -9.89 -33.49
C TRP A 95 -5.41 -9.82 -32.62
N GLU A 96 -5.58 -9.59 -31.32
CA GLU A 96 -4.50 -9.54 -30.35
C GLU A 96 -4.90 -10.31 -29.09
N ARG A 97 -4.01 -11.16 -28.59
CA ARG A 97 -4.19 -11.83 -27.31
C ARG A 97 -3.13 -11.33 -26.34
N ARG A 98 -3.56 -10.77 -25.21
CA ARG A 98 -2.69 -10.11 -24.22
C ARG A 98 -2.90 -10.74 -22.85
N ARG A 99 -1.81 -11.04 -22.15
CA ARG A 99 -1.81 -11.49 -20.76
C ARG A 99 -1.43 -10.36 -19.84
N TYR A 100 -2.16 -10.22 -18.73
CA TYR A 100 -1.90 -9.25 -17.68
C TYR A 100 -1.58 -9.97 -16.38
N LEU A 101 -0.39 -9.71 -15.83
CA LEU A 101 -0.01 -10.15 -14.50
C LEU A 101 -0.43 -9.11 -13.46
N LEU A 102 -0.61 -9.53 -12.21
CA LEU A 102 -0.86 -8.59 -11.12
C LEU A 102 0.27 -7.57 -10.99
N SER A 103 1.51 -8.01 -11.17
CA SER A 103 2.68 -7.13 -11.19
C SER A 103 2.63 -6.07 -12.29
N ASP A 104 2.01 -6.37 -13.44
CA ASP A 104 1.87 -5.40 -14.52
C ASP A 104 0.92 -4.26 -14.10
N VAL A 105 -0.23 -4.64 -13.53
CA VAL A 105 -1.23 -3.68 -13.03
C VAL A 105 -0.66 -2.83 -11.90
N VAL A 106 0.01 -3.47 -10.93
CA VAL A 106 0.62 -2.77 -9.79
C VAL A 106 1.74 -1.83 -10.27
N ALA A 107 2.64 -2.29 -11.14
CA ALA A 107 3.71 -1.46 -11.66
C ALA A 107 3.20 -0.31 -12.55
N SER A 108 2.06 -0.48 -13.23
CA SER A 108 1.43 0.62 -13.97
C SER A 108 0.79 1.68 -13.07
N ARG A 109 0.34 1.32 -11.87
CA ARG A 109 -0.29 2.26 -10.91
C ARG A 109 0.72 3.01 -10.04
N TRP A 110 1.72 2.30 -9.50
CA TRP A 110 2.66 2.86 -8.52
C TRP A 110 4.11 2.92 -9.00
N GLY A 111 4.42 2.29 -10.13
CA GLY A 111 5.78 2.20 -10.66
C GLY A 111 6.55 0.96 -10.17
N SER A 112 7.54 0.53 -10.95
CA SER A 112 8.31 -0.71 -10.68
C SER A 112 9.20 -0.66 -9.43
N PHE A 113 9.47 0.53 -8.89
CA PHE A 113 10.30 0.74 -7.70
C PHE A 113 9.47 0.93 -6.42
N SER A 114 8.14 0.95 -6.52
CA SER A 114 7.28 1.14 -5.35
C SER A 114 7.36 -0.05 -4.40
N MET A 115 6.88 0.13 -3.17
CA MET A 115 6.79 -0.96 -2.21
C MET A 115 5.75 -1.99 -2.68
N GLU A 116 4.65 -1.54 -3.28
CA GLU A 116 3.63 -2.40 -3.90
C GLU A 116 4.23 -3.29 -4.97
N SER A 117 5.02 -2.73 -5.90
CA SER A 117 5.63 -3.54 -6.96
C SER A 117 6.70 -4.50 -6.45
N ARG A 118 7.31 -4.21 -5.30
CA ARG A 118 8.30 -5.10 -4.65
C ARG A 118 7.65 -6.22 -3.85
N MET A 119 6.52 -5.95 -3.20
CA MET A 119 5.78 -6.91 -2.38
C MET A 119 4.77 -7.75 -3.17
N CYS A 120 4.36 -7.28 -4.35
CA CYS A 120 3.46 -8.02 -5.23
C CYS A 120 4.12 -9.30 -5.76
N ASP A 121 3.35 -10.40 -5.78
CA ASP A 121 3.75 -11.60 -6.50
C ASP A 121 3.80 -11.33 -8.01
N LYS A 122 4.96 -11.61 -8.62
CA LYS A 122 5.22 -11.39 -10.04
C LYS A 122 4.70 -12.52 -10.93
N GLY A 123 4.36 -13.67 -10.35
CA GLY A 123 3.87 -14.83 -11.09
C GLY A 123 2.34 -14.88 -11.24
N THR A 124 1.61 -14.09 -10.46
CA THR A 124 0.13 -14.15 -10.47
C THR A 124 -0.43 -13.61 -11.79
N GLU A 125 -1.00 -14.48 -12.62
CA GLU A 125 -1.80 -14.08 -13.78
C GLU A 125 -3.18 -13.59 -13.30
N LEU A 126 -3.59 -12.40 -13.74
CA LEU A 126 -4.93 -11.89 -13.43
C LEU A 126 -5.93 -12.26 -14.50
N PHE A 127 -5.60 -11.96 -15.75
CA PHE A 127 -6.45 -12.27 -16.89
C PHE A 127 -5.66 -12.22 -18.20
N THR A 128 -6.13 -13.00 -19.15
CA THR A 128 -5.79 -12.92 -20.55
C THR A 128 -7.00 -12.40 -21.32
N VAL A 129 -6.78 -11.47 -22.25
CA VAL A 129 -7.84 -10.89 -23.07
C VAL A 129 -7.56 -11.09 -24.55
N THR A 130 -8.61 -11.39 -25.31
CA THR A 130 -8.58 -11.34 -26.78
C THR A 130 -9.23 -10.04 -27.22
N LEU A 131 -8.50 -9.22 -27.97
CA LEU A 131 -8.99 -8.00 -28.60
C LEU A 131 -9.14 -8.21 -30.11
N VAL A 132 -10.20 -7.63 -30.67
CA VAL A 132 -10.42 -7.52 -32.11
C VAL A 132 -10.62 -6.05 -32.45
N ASN A 133 -9.76 -5.50 -33.31
CA ASN A 133 -9.74 -4.07 -33.64
C ASN A 133 -9.72 -3.17 -32.40
N GLY A 134 -8.96 -3.60 -31.39
CA GLY A 134 -8.83 -2.86 -30.13
C GLY A 134 -10.04 -2.94 -29.19
N MET A 135 -10.98 -3.86 -29.42
CA MET A 135 -12.13 -4.10 -28.53
C MET A 135 -12.05 -5.48 -27.90
N VAL A 136 -12.26 -5.59 -26.59
CA VAL A 136 -12.24 -6.86 -25.86
C VAL A 136 -13.40 -7.75 -26.31
N ARG A 137 -13.09 -8.94 -26.82
CA ARG A 137 -14.05 -9.96 -27.26
C ARG A 137 -14.10 -11.18 -26.35
N GLU A 138 -13.05 -11.40 -25.58
CA GLU A 138 -12.92 -12.54 -24.68
C GLU A 138 -12.05 -12.14 -23.49
N VAL A 139 -12.36 -12.69 -22.31
CA VAL A 139 -11.61 -12.50 -21.08
C VAL A 139 -11.52 -13.85 -20.39
N ASP A 140 -10.30 -14.33 -20.19
CA ASP A 140 -9.97 -15.53 -19.44
C ASP A 140 -9.32 -15.10 -18.13
N TYR A 141 -9.98 -15.33 -17.00
CA TYR A 141 -9.40 -14.99 -15.69
C TYR A 141 -8.39 -16.06 -15.26
N GLY A 142 -7.24 -15.62 -14.74
CA GLY A 142 -6.26 -16.51 -14.13
C GLY A 142 -6.83 -17.16 -12.87
N TYR A 143 -6.53 -18.44 -12.67
CA TYR A 143 -6.89 -19.22 -11.49
C TYR A 143 -5.83 -19.12 -10.40
#